data_AF-A0A7X0AIQ5-F1
#
_entry.id   AF-A0A7X0AIQ5-F1
#
_cell.length_a   1.000
_cell.length_b   1.000
_cell.length_c   1.000
_cell.angle_alpha   90.00
_cell.angle_beta   90.00
_cell.angle_gamma   90.00
#
_symmetry.space_group_name_H-M   'P 1'
#
loop_
_entity.id
_entity.type
_entity.pdbx_description
1 polymer ?
#
loop_
_entity_poly.entity_id
_entity_poly.type
_entity_poly.pdbx_seq_one_letter_code
_entity_poly.pdbx_strand_id
1 'polypeptide(L)'
;MKLSMLLWLTSLMPQPVADQACLATTVYLEARSEPMNGQLAVAEVAMRRRDRGSWGNTVCEVVSAPHQFATTTTPGSFDVSNLDAFHKAWQVAGKSIQNWQLPIAQRKMLVPRADHFATVAVSPAWSRNRHTVTIGEHAFYAVN
;
A
#
# COMPACT_ATOMS: atom_id res chain seq x y z
N MET A 1 -1.71 1.57 19.35
CA MET A 1 -1.92 0.10 19.36
C MET A 1 -0.71 -0.56 18.72
N LYS A 2 -0.21 -1.67 19.28
CA LYS A 2 0.95 -2.39 18.72
C LYS A 2 0.64 -2.94 17.33
N LEU A 3 1.60 -2.82 16.42
CA LEU A 3 1.47 -3.31 15.04
C LEU A 3 1.18 -4.82 15.01
N SER A 4 1.85 -5.61 15.86
CA SER A 4 1.58 -7.05 15.98
C SER A 4 0.15 -7.35 16.41
N MET A 5 -0.39 -6.56 17.35
CA MET A 5 -1.78 -6.71 17.81
C MET A 5 -2.76 -6.34 16.70
N LEU A 6 -2.50 -5.24 15.97
CA LEU A 6 -3.30 -4.81 14.82
C LEU A 6 -3.35 -5.91 13.74
N LEU A 7 -2.19 -6.43 13.33
CA LEU A 7 -2.10 -7.48 12.30
C LEU A 7 -2.66 -8.83 12.76
N TRP A 8 -2.54 -9.16 14.05
CA TRP A 8 -3.20 -10.33 14.60
C TRP A 8 -4.72 -10.20 14.52
N LEU A 9 -5.28 -9.04 14.87
CA LEU A 9 -6.72 -8.80 14.76
C LEU A 9 -7.23 -8.94 13.32
N THR A 10 -6.46 -8.55 12.29
CA THR A 10 -6.90 -8.70 10.90
C THR A 10 -7.08 -10.15 10.48
N SER A 11 -6.34 -11.10 11.09
CA SER A 11 -6.49 -12.54 10.83
C SER A 11 -7.83 -13.12 11.33
N LEU A 12 -8.54 -12.39 12.20
CA LEU A 12 -9.83 -12.79 12.76
C LEU A 12 -11.00 -12.10 12.05
N MET A 13 -10.73 -11.16 11.14
CA MET A 13 -11.76 -10.37 10.46
C MET A 13 -12.23 -11.05 9.17
N PRO A 14 -13.52 -10.93 8.81
CA PRO A 14 -13.99 -11.33 7.49
C PRO A 14 -13.48 -10.39 6.39
N GLN A 15 -13.41 -10.89 5.16
CA GLN A 15 -13.22 -10.04 3.99
C GLN A 15 -14.52 -9.28 3.65
N PRO A 16 -14.47 -8.02 3.18
CA PRO A 16 -13.28 -7.23 2.81
C PRO A 16 -12.67 -6.39 3.96
N VAL A 17 -13.15 -6.54 5.20
CA VAL A 17 -12.71 -5.73 6.34
C VAL A 17 -11.23 -6.00 6.65
N ALA A 18 -10.82 -7.26 6.60
CA ALA A 18 -9.41 -7.65 6.74
C ALA A 18 -8.53 -6.96 5.70
N ASP A 19 -8.89 -7.02 4.41
CA ASP A 19 -8.14 -6.36 3.32
C ASP A 19 -8.03 -4.85 3.52
N GLN A 20 -9.10 -4.18 3.96
CA GLN A 20 -9.05 -2.74 4.24
C GLN A 20 -8.11 -2.43 5.41
N ALA A 21 -8.12 -3.24 6.47
CA ALA A 21 -7.24 -3.06 7.62
C ALA A 21 -5.76 -3.28 7.26
N CYS A 22 -5.47 -4.33 6.49
CA CYS A 22 -4.12 -4.61 5.97
C CYS A 22 -3.63 -3.44 5.10
N LEU A 23 -4.44 -3.00 4.13
CA LEU A 23 -4.09 -1.90 3.24
C LEU A 23 -3.91 -0.57 3.98
N ALA A 24 -4.78 -0.27 4.95
CA ALA A 24 -4.68 0.94 5.77
C ALA A 24 -3.40 0.94 6.60
N THR A 25 -3.04 -0.21 7.18
CA THR A 25 -1.79 -0.38 7.93
C THR A 25 -0.57 -0.12 7.04
N THR A 26 -0.57 -0.68 5.83
CA THR A 26 0.48 -0.43 4.84
C THR A 26 0.57 1.03 4.45
N VAL A 27 -0.54 1.67 4.07
CA VAL A 27 -0.56 3.10 3.71
C VAL A 27 -0.07 3.97 4.87
N TYR A 28 -0.43 3.64 6.11
CA TYR A 28 0.04 4.36 7.29
C TYR A 28 1.55 4.23 7.49
N LEU A 29 2.10 3.02 7.33
CA LEU A 29 3.54 2.80 7.52
C LEU A 29 4.38 3.39 6.39
N GLU A 30 3.88 3.30 5.16
CA GLU A 30 4.60 3.75 3.96
C GLU A 30 4.47 5.25 3.68
N ALA A 31 3.28 5.82 3.93
CA ALA A 31 2.90 7.10 3.32
C ALA A 31 2.07 8.01 4.23
N ARG A 32 2.02 7.79 5.56
CA ARG A 32 1.19 8.64 6.45
C ARG A 32 1.48 10.14 6.33
N SER A 33 2.73 10.51 6.06
CA SER A 33 3.17 11.91 5.91
C SER A 33 2.97 12.46 4.50
N GLU A 34 2.59 11.62 3.54
CA GLU A 34 2.41 12.00 2.13
C GLU A 34 1.09 12.76 1.89
N PRO A 35 1.02 13.57 0.82
CA PRO A 35 -0.25 14.09 0.32
C PRO A 35 -1.23 12.96 0.00
N MET A 36 -2.53 13.28 -0.06
CA MET A 36 -3.58 12.29 -0.33
C MET A 36 -3.29 11.44 -1.59
N ASN A 37 -2.78 12.08 -2.65
CA ASN A 37 -2.43 11.38 -3.89
C ASN A 37 -1.25 10.40 -3.69
N GLY A 38 -0.28 10.69 -2.83
CA GLY A 38 0.83 9.79 -2.53
C GLY A 38 0.36 8.54 -1.78
N GLN A 39 -0.57 8.72 -0.82
CA GLN A 39 -1.19 7.60 -0.11
C GLN A 39 -2.02 6.70 -1.04
N LEU A 40 -2.83 7.32 -1.92
CA LEU A 40 -3.58 6.59 -2.94
C LEU A 40 -2.66 5.86 -3.92
N ALA A 41 -1.52 6.45 -4.29
CA ALA A 41 -0.54 5.82 -5.18
C ALA A 41 0.14 4.59 -4.55
N VAL A 42 0.48 4.62 -3.27
CA VAL A 42 0.96 3.42 -2.55
C VAL A 42 -0.11 2.33 -2.51
N ALA A 43 -1.36 2.70 -2.20
CA ALA A 43 -2.47 1.75 -2.23
C ALA A 43 -2.67 1.16 -3.64
N GLU A 44 -2.53 1.98 -4.69
CA GLU A 44 -2.60 1.56 -6.09
C GLU A 44 -1.56 0.47 -6.42
N VAL A 45 -0.32 0.61 -5.93
CA VAL A 45 0.73 -0.40 -6.09
C VAL A 45 0.33 -1.72 -5.43
N ALA A 46 -0.15 -1.70 -4.19
CA ALA A 46 -0.58 -2.91 -3.47
C ALA A 46 -1.75 -3.61 -4.20
N MET A 47 -2.77 -2.85 -4.61
CA MET A 47 -3.93 -3.39 -5.32
C MET A 47 -3.56 -3.95 -6.70
N ARG A 48 -2.63 -3.29 -7.41
CA ARG A 48 -2.09 -3.80 -8.68
C ARG A 48 -1.31 -5.10 -8.50
N ARG A 49 -0.49 -5.20 -7.46
CA ARG A 49 0.26 -6.43 -7.14
C ARG A 49 -0.68 -7.61 -6.85
N ARG A 50 -1.78 -7.35 -6.13
CA ARG A 50 -2.85 -8.34 -5.92
C ARG A 50 -3.49 -8.81 -7.24
N ASP A 51 -3.88 -7.87 -8.11
CA ASP A 51 -4.51 -8.22 -9.40
C ASP A 51 -3.57 -9.02 -10.31
N ARG A 52 -2.24 -8.87 -10.15
CA ARG A 52 -1.23 -9.67 -10.86
C ARG A 52 -0.95 -11.03 -10.22
N GLY A 53 -1.58 -11.36 -9.09
CA GLY A 53 -1.32 -12.59 -8.33
C GLY A 53 0.08 -12.65 -7.72
N SER A 54 0.76 -11.50 -7.59
CA SER A 54 2.10 -11.45 -7.00
C SER A 54 1.95 -11.61 -5.48
N TRP A 55 2.57 -12.65 -4.90
CA TRP A 55 2.56 -12.98 -3.47
C TRP A 55 1.21 -13.42 -2.87
N GLY A 56 0.13 -13.47 -3.64
CA GLY A 56 -1.17 -13.95 -3.18
C GLY A 56 -2.34 -13.36 -3.96
N ASN A 57 -3.55 -13.72 -3.54
CA ASN A 57 -4.82 -13.30 -4.16
C ASN A 57 -5.62 -12.32 -3.28
N THR A 58 -5.18 -12.08 -2.04
CA THR A 58 -5.77 -11.12 -1.11
C THR A 58 -4.85 -9.91 -0.90
N VAL A 59 -5.40 -8.79 -0.44
CA VAL A 59 -4.56 -7.61 -0.14
C VAL A 59 -3.63 -7.89 1.02
N CYS A 60 -4.11 -8.59 2.05
CA CYS A 60 -3.28 -8.96 3.20
C CYS A 60 -2.05 -9.77 2.79
N GLU A 61 -2.19 -10.81 1.96
CA GLU A 61 -1.06 -11.62 1.48
C GLU A 61 0.01 -10.77 0.77
N VAL A 62 -0.42 -9.86 -0.10
CA VAL A 62 0.46 -8.94 -0.83
C VAL A 62 1.25 -8.04 0.11
N VAL A 63 0.57 -7.44 1.09
CA VAL A 63 1.23 -6.48 2.00
C VAL A 63 2.03 -7.15 3.12
N SER A 64 1.71 -8.40 3.45
CA SER A 64 2.48 -9.22 4.38
C SER A 64 3.59 -10.02 3.70
N ALA A 65 3.81 -9.83 2.40
CA ALA A 65 4.88 -10.49 1.69
C ALA A 65 6.27 -10.00 2.18
N PRO A 66 7.25 -10.89 2.38
CA PRO A 66 8.55 -10.52 2.93
C PRO A 66 9.23 -9.40 2.13
N HIS A 67 9.60 -8.33 2.85
CA HIS A 67 10.34 -7.18 2.31
C HIS A 67 9.64 -6.41 1.17
N GLN A 68 8.34 -6.63 0.96
CA GLN A 68 7.59 -5.93 -0.10
C GLN A 68 7.01 -4.60 0.37
N PHE A 69 6.70 -4.51 1.66
CA PHE A 69 6.17 -3.33 2.33
C PHE A 69 6.68 -3.26 3.77
N ALA A 70 6.64 -2.05 4.34
CA ALA A 70 7.01 -1.71 5.70
C ALA A 70 6.26 -2.55 6.75
N THR A 71 5.09 -3.11 6.40
CA THR A 71 4.33 -4.03 7.26
C THR A 71 5.15 -5.22 7.77
N THR A 72 6.11 -5.72 6.97
CA THR A 72 6.96 -6.88 7.34
C THR A 72 8.35 -6.50 7.83
N THR A 73 8.79 -5.26 7.59
CA THR A 73 10.11 -4.78 8.02
C THR A 73 10.05 -3.92 9.28
N THR A 74 8.87 -3.40 9.63
CA THR A 74 8.64 -2.65 10.86
C THR A 74 8.48 -3.62 12.04
N PRO A 75 9.15 -3.41 13.18
CA PRO A 75 8.99 -4.28 14.34
C PRO A 75 7.54 -4.37 14.81
N GLY A 76 7.06 -5.56 15.18
CA GLY A 76 5.69 -5.74 15.71
C GLY A 76 5.42 -4.93 16.99
N SER A 77 6.46 -4.54 17.73
CA SER A 77 6.40 -3.66 18.90
C SER A 77 6.18 -2.18 18.57
N PHE A 78 6.25 -1.81 17.28
CA PHE A 78 5.94 -0.46 16.81
C PHE A 78 4.52 -0.07 17.22
N ASP A 79 4.36 1.17 17.68
CA ASP A 79 3.08 1.67 18.13
C ASP A 79 2.42 2.54 17.06
N VAL A 80 1.26 2.09 16.57
CA VAL A 80 0.37 2.89 15.72
C VAL A 80 -0.39 3.83 16.65
N SER A 81 0.17 5.02 16.85
CA SER A 81 -0.31 6.01 17.83
C SER A 81 -0.95 7.25 17.22
N ASN A 82 -0.58 7.64 15.98
CA ASN A 82 -1.22 8.77 15.31
C ASN A 82 -2.55 8.33 14.68
N LEU A 83 -3.62 8.46 15.46
CA LEU A 83 -4.96 8.00 15.07
C LEU A 83 -5.55 8.79 13.90
N ASP A 84 -5.26 10.08 13.79
CA ASP A 84 -5.75 10.90 12.66
C ASP A 84 -5.13 10.46 11.34
N ALA A 85 -3.82 10.21 11.33
CA ALA A 85 -3.13 9.68 10.17
C ALA A 85 -3.59 8.25 9.84
N PHE A 86 -3.86 7.42 10.86
CA PHE A 86 -4.41 6.08 10.63
C PHE A 86 -5.83 6.13 10.07
N HIS A 87 -6.69 7.04 10.55
CA HIS A 87 -8.02 7.25 10.01
C HIS A 87 -7.97 7.72 8.55
N LYS A 88 -7.06 8.63 8.21
CA LYS A 88 -6.81 9.01 6.81
C LYS A 88 -6.40 7.80 5.96
N ALA A 89 -5.45 7.00 6.44
CA ALA A 89 -5.01 5.78 5.74
C ALA A 89 -6.15 4.77 5.57
N TRP A 90 -7.04 4.63 6.56
CA TRP A 90 -8.24 3.79 6.48
C TRP A 90 -9.21 4.25 5.39
N GLN A 91 -9.43 5.56 5.26
CA GLN A 91 -10.25 6.14 4.20
C GLN A 91 -9.61 5.94 2.82
N VAL A 92 -8.29 6.10 2.70
CA VAL A 92 -7.54 5.83 1.46
C VAL A 92 -7.67 4.36 1.05
N ALA A 93 -7.51 3.44 2.00
CA ALA A 93 -7.66 2.01 1.75
C ALA A 93 -9.06 1.67 1.23
N GLY A 94 -10.11 2.16 1.91
CA GLY A 94 -11.50 1.93 1.48
C GLY A 94 -11.79 2.48 0.08
N LYS A 95 -11.34 3.73 -0.21
CA LYS A 95 -11.47 4.33 -1.55
C LYS A 95 -10.74 3.53 -2.63
N SER A 96 -9.56 3.00 -2.31
CA SER A 96 -8.76 2.23 -3.25
C SER A 96 -9.41 0.88 -3.57
N ILE A 97 -9.95 0.20 -2.55
CA ILE A 97 -10.71 -1.04 -2.72
C ILE A 97 -11.96 -0.81 -3.57
N GLN A 98 -12.74 0.25 -3.28
CA GLN A 98 -13.91 0.62 -4.08
C GLN A 98 -13.53 0.93 -5.54
N ASN A 99 -12.46 1.69 -5.75
CA ASN A 99 -11.96 1.96 -7.10
C ASN A 99 -11.58 0.66 -7.84
N TRP A 100 -11.02 -0.32 -7.15
CA TRP A 100 -10.63 -1.61 -7.75
C TRP A 100 -11.79 -2.55 -8.06
N GLN A 101 -12.98 -2.30 -7.49
CA GLN A 101 -14.21 -3.00 -7.86
C GLN A 101 -14.78 -2.53 -9.21
N LEU A 102 -14.33 -1.36 -9.70
CA LEU A 102 -14.74 -0.85 -11.00
C LEU A 102 -14.09 -1.65 -12.14
N PRO A 103 -14.74 -1.74 -13.32
CA PRO A 103 -14.10 -2.21 -14.55
C PRO A 103 -12.80 -1.47 -14.81
N ILE A 104 -11.78 -2.16 -15.35
CA ILE A 104 -10.42 -1.61 -15.55
C ILE A 104 -10.46 -0.23 -16.23
N ALA A 105 -11.28 -0.06 -17.26
CA ALA A 105 -11.40 1.19 -18.03
C ALA A 105 -11.99 2.37 -17.22
N GLN A 106 -12.63 2.11 -16.08
CA GLN A 106 -13.25 3.12 -15.23
C GLN A 106 -12.43 3.43 -13.96
N ARG A 107 -11.40 2.62 -13.68
CA ARG A 107 -10.53 2.83 -12.51
C ARG A 107 -9.79 4.15 -12.66
N LYS A 108 -9.80 4.97 -11.61
CA LYS A 108 -8.95 6.16 -11.52
C LYS A 108 -7.55 5.72 -11.10
N MET A 109 -6.55 6.08 -11.89
CA MET A 109 -5.15 5.68 -11.70
C MET A 109 -4.28 6.93 -11.59
N LEU A 110 -3.55 7.08 -10.49
CA LEU A 110 -2.57 8.14 -10.27
C LEU A 110 -1.20 7.74 -10.81
N VAL A 111 -0.84 6.46 -10.66
CA VAL A 111 0.45 5.90 -11.05
C VAL A 111 0.26 4.69 -11.96
N PRO A 112 -0.27 4.91 -13.18
CA PRO A 112 -0.62 3.82 -14.09
C PRO A 112 0.60 2.95 -14.36
N ARG A 113 0.38 1.63 -14.30
CA ARG A 113 1.39 0.55 -14.46
C ARG A 113 2.42 0.43 -13.34
N ALA A 114 2.52 1.39 -12.41
CA ALA A 114 3.57 1.35 -11.40
C ALA A 114 3.37 0.19 -10.42
N ASP A 115 4.33 -0.71 -10.31
CA ASP A 115 4.27 -1.85 -9.40
C ASP A 115 5.39 -1.84 -8.37
N HIS A 116 6.21 -0.79 -8.38
CA HIS A 116 7.26 -0.52 -7.41
C HIS A 116 7.25 0.95 -7.05
N PHE A 117 7.75 1.27 -5.87
CA PHE A 117 8.07 2.64 -5.48
C PHE A 117 9.29 2.65 -4.58
N ALA A 118 9.94 3.80 -4.51
CA ALA A 118 11.04 4.08 -3.60
C ALA A 118 11.02 5.55 -3.21
N THR A 119 11.60 5.89 -2.08
CA THR A 119 11.88 7.28 -1.76
C THR A 119 12.78 7.88 -2.83
N VAL A 120 12.54 9.14 -3.20
CA VAL A 120 13.38 9.89 -4.16
C VAL A 120 14.83 10.04 -3.68
N ALA A 121 15.08 9.84 -2.39
CA ALA A 121 16.42 9.86 -1.80
C ALA A 121 17.28 8.64 -2.17
N VAL A 122 16.71 7.57 -2.76
CA VAL A 122 17.45 6.36 -3.16
C VAL A 122 17.20 5.99 -4.61
N SER A 123 18.18 5.34 -5.24
CA SER A 123 18.08 4.85 -6.63
C SER A 123 18.38 3.35 -6.69
N PRO A 124 17.37 2.48 -6.45
CA PRO A 124 17.55 1.03 -6.52
C PRO A 124 17.97 0.56 -7.91
N ALA A 125 18.72 -0.54 -8.01
CA ALA A 125 19.20 -1.04 -9.31
C ALA A 125 18.06 -1.33 -10.31
N TRP A 126 16.90 -1.81 -9.83
CA TRP A 126 15.73 -2.11 -10.64
C TRP A 126 15.03 -0.88 -11.23
N SER A 127 15.29 0.33 -10.70
CA SER A 127 14.63 1.56 -11.15
C SER A 127 15.31 2.19 -12.37
N ARG A 128 16.54 1.76 -12.70
CA ARG A 128 17.33 2.32 -13.78
C ARG A 128 16.59 2.21 -15.12
N ASN A 129 16.48 3.33 -15.82
CA ASN A 129 15.81 3.46 -17.14
C ASN A 129 14.33 3.04 -17.16
N ARG A 130 13.65 3.04 -16.00
CA ARG A 130 12.22 2.77 -15.91
C ARG A 130 11.40 4.05 -16.01
N HIS A 131 10.22 3.96 -16.61
CA HIS A 131 9.24 5.04 -16.54
C HIS A 131 8.82 5.25 -15.09
N THR A 132 8.75 6.51 -14.66
CA THR A 132 8.46 6.87 -13.28
C THR A 132 7.54 8.08 -13.18
N VAL A 133 6.71 8.09 -12.14
CA VAL A 133 5.89 9.24 -11.72
C VAL A 133 6.26 9.55 -10.28
N THR A 134 6.61 10.81 -10.00
CA THR A 134 6.94 11.25 -8.64
C THR A 134 5.74 11.93 -8.00
N ILE A 135 5.36 11.49 -6.80
CA ILE A 135 4.32 12.11 -5.98
C ILE A 135 4.85 12.22 -4.56
N GLY A 136 4.99 13.44 -4.07
CA GLY A 136 5.61 13.71 -2.78
C GLY A 136 7.03 13.16 -2.72
N GLU A 137 7.35 12.40 -1.68
CA GLU A 137 8.69 11.86 -1.44
C GLU A 137 8.94 10.52 -2.15
N HIS A 138 7.98 10.03 -2.94
CA HIS A 138 8.06 8.75 -3.64
C HIS A 138 8.13 8.90 -5.15
N ALA A 139 9.01 8.11 -5.76
CA ALA A 139 8.99 7.81 -7.19
C ALA A 139 8.38 6.42 -7.42
N PHE A 140 7.40 6.35 -8.32
CA PHE A 140 6.61 5.16 -8.64
C PHE A 140 6.97 4.63 -10.02
N TYR A 141 7.40 3.37 -10.11
CA TYR A 141 8.01 2.80 -11.31
C TYR A 141 7.21 1.65 -11.88
N ALA A 142 7.13 1.58 -13.21
CA ALA A 142 6.64 0.40 -13.93
C ALA A 142 7.83 -0.53 -14.27
N VAL A 143 7.99 -1.60 -13.48
CA VAL A 143 9.12 -2.54 -13.64
C VAL A 143 8.71 -3.78 -14.40
N ASN A 144 7.56 -4.37 -14.04
CA ASN A 144 6.99 -5.56 -14.71
C ASN A 144 5.83 -5.19 -15.65
#